data_AF-A0A941ZN51-F1
#
_entry.id   AF-A0A941ZN51-F1
#
_cell.length_a   1.000
_cell.length_b   1.000
_cell.length_c   1.000
_cell.angle_alpha   90.00
_cell.angle_beta   90.00
_cell.angle_gamma   90.00
#
_symmetry.space_group_name_H-M   'P 1'
#
loop_
_entity.id
_entity.type
_entity.pdbx_description
1 polymer ?
#
loop_
_entity_poly.entity_id
_entity_poly.type
_entity_poly.pdbx_seq_one_letter_code
_entity_poly.pdbx_strand_id
1 'polypeptide(L)'
;MDVVQDAMLSLAEKYGHKPPEELPMLFQRILQNAIRDHMRRSKVRNLWVTLLSAFGSNNDDSASDPLESIEADDSGCIPNSPHGQLEQAQILNSIEREIEKLPARQREAFLMRYWEEMDIAETAAAMGCSEGSVKTHCSRATTTLAAALRAKGIEL
;
A
#
# COMPACT_ATOMS: atom_id res chain seq x y z
N MET A 1 1.90 -18.61 10.89
CA MET A 1 1.88 -19.67 9.87
C MET A 1 2.87 -19.28 8.79
N ASP A 2 3.65 -20.24 8.31
CA ASP A 2 4.58 -20.03 7.19
C ASP A 2 3.79 -19.70 5.92
N VAL A 3 4.26 -18.72 5.13
CA VAL A 3 3.61 -18.26 3.88
C VAL A 3 3.43 -19.41 2.89
N VAL A 4 4.37 -20.35 2.87
CA VAL A 4 4.28 -21.55 2.02
C VAL A 4 3.14 -22.46 2.47
N GLN A 5 2.91 -22.60 3.79
CA GLN A 5 1.81 -23.40 4.32
C GLN A 5 0.45 -22.80 3.98
N ASP A 6 0.31 -21.47 4.09
CA ASP A 6 -0.92 -20.75 3.72
C ASP A 6 -1.23 -20.89 2.22
N ALA A 7 -0.20 -20.79 1.38
CA ALA A 7 -0.33 -20.98 -0.07
C ALA A 7 -0.70 -22.42 -0.44
N MET A 8 -0.09 -23.42 0.21
CA MET A 8 -0.41 -24.83 -0.02
C MET A 8 -1.83 -25.17 0.45
N LEU A 9 -2.28 -24.64 1.59
CA LEU A 9 -3.63 -24.86 2.09
C LEU A 9 -4.68 -24.26 1.14
N SER A 10 -4.46 -23.02 0.67
CA SER A 10 -5.33 -22.37 -0.32
C SER A 10 -5.37 -23.11 -1.66
N LEU A 11 -4.25 -23.67 -2.12
CA LEU A 11 -4.21 -24.49 -3.34
C LEU A 11 -5.04 -25.77 -3.18
N ALA A 12 -4.84 -26.49 -2.07
CA ALA A 12 -5.51 -27.76 -1.80
C ALA A 12 -7.03 -27.59 -1.66
N GLU A 13 -7.49 -26.55 -0.95
CA GLU A 13 -8.92 -26.29 -0.75
C GLU A 13 -9.64 -25.87 -2.03
N LYS A 14 -9.04 -24.95 -2.81
CA LYS A 14 -9.73 -24.29 -3.93
C LYS A 14 -9.50 -24.96 -5.28
N TYR A 15 -8.34 -25.60 -5.45
CA TYR A 15 -7.88 -26.11 -6.74
C TYR A 15 -7.44 -27.57 -6.71
N GLY A 16 -7.64 -28.29 -5.59
CA GLY A 16 -7.25 -29.70 -5.47
C GLY A 16 -7.93 -30.66 -6.47
N HIS A 17 -9.00 -30.23 -7.12
CA HIS A 17 -9.71 -31.00 -8.16
C HIS A 17 -9.13 -30.80 -9.57
N LYS A 18 -8.15 -29.90 -9.76
CA LYS A 18 -7.55 -29.64 -11.07
C LYS A 18 -6.50 -30.68 -11.44
N PRO A 19 -6.26 -30.89 -12.75
CA PRO A 19 -5.22 -31.81 -13.21
C PRO A 19 -3.84 -31.36 -12.69
N PRO A 20 -2.96 -32.32 -12.36
CA PRO A 20 -1.67 -32.04 -11.72
C PRO A 20 -0.73 -31.15 -12.53
N GLU A 21 -0.97 -31.03 -13.83
CA GLU A 21 -0.19 -30.19 -14.76
C GLU A 21 -0.47 -28.68 -14.59
N GLU A 22 -1.66 -28.30 -14.09
CA GLU A 22 -2.05 -26.89 -13.88
C GLU A 22 -1.69 -26.38 -12.47
N LEU A 23 -1.47 -27.29 -11.53
CA LEU A 23 -1.19 -26.96 -10.12
C LEU A 23 0.08 -26.12 -9.92
N PRO A 24 1.21 -26.32 -10.65
CA PRO A 24 2.41 -25.52 -10.45
C PRO A 24 2.21 -24.04 -10.76
N MET A 25 1.51 -23.72 -11.85
CA MET A 25 1.27 -22.33 -12.26
C MET A 25 0.28 -21.63 -11.32
N LEU A 26 -0.73 -22.35 -10.84
CA LEU A 26 -1.67 -21.85 -9.84
C LEU A 26 -1.01 -21.67 -8.48
N PHE A 27 -0.15 -22.60 -8.07
CA PHE A 27 0.62 -22.50 -6.85
C PHE A 27 1.57 -21.30 -6.89
N GLN A 28 2.28 -21.08 -7.99
CA GLN A 28 3.13 -19.89 -8.15
C GLN A 28 2.32 -18.60 -7.97
N ARG A 29 1.13 -18.51 -8.57
CA ARG A 29 0.26 -17.33 -8.43
C ARG A 29 -0.29 -17.16 -7.01
N ILE A 30 -0.74 -18.24 -6.38
CA ILE A 30 -1.24 -18.23 -4.99
C ILE A 30 -0.11 -17.88 -4.02
N LEU A 31 1.08 -18.45 -4.21
CA LEU A 31 2.27 -18.18 -3.40
C LEU A 31 2.73 -16.73 -3.56
N GLN A 32 2.77 -16.21 -4.79
CA GLN A 32 3.07 -14.79 -5.03
C GLN A 32 2.06 -13.88 -4.34
N ASN A 33 0.77 -14.20 -4.41
CA ASN A 33 -0.28 -13.45 -3.71
C ASN A 33 -0.15 -13.56 -2.18
N ALA A 34 0.18 -14.74 -1.64
CA ALA A 34 0.36 -14.96 -0.21
C ALA A 34 1.62 -14.27 0.33
N ILE A 35 2.72 -14.27 -0.43
CA ILE A 35 3.94 -13.50 -0.12
C ILE A 35 3.63 -12.01 -0.13
N ARG A 36 2.94 -11.51 -1.18
CA ARG A 36 2.54 -10.11 -1.28
C ARG A 36 1.65 -9.72 -0.08
N ASP A 37 0.64 -10.53 0.25
CA ASP A 37 -0.26 -10.29 1.38
C ASP A 37 0.41 -10.38 2.76
N HIS A 38 1.41 -11.26 2.91
CA HIS A 38 2.21 -11.36 4.14
C HIS A 38 3.13 -10.14 4.29
N MET A 39 3.78 -9.70 3.22
CA MET A 39 4.62 -8.49 3.22
C MET A 39 3.79 -7.22 3.42
N ARG A 40 2.57 -7.18 2.87
CA ARG A 40 1.57 -6.12 3.05
C ARG A 40 1.26 -5.86 4.52
N ARG A 41 1.06 -6.91 5.34
CA ARG A 41 0.74 -6.78 6.77
C ARG A 41 1.85 -6.17 7.64
N SER A 42 3.12 -6.29 7.24
CA SER A 42 4.26 -5.76 8.01
C SER A 42 4.63 -4.33 7.62
N LYS A 43 4.40 -3.93 6.37
CA LYS A 43 4.90 -2.66 5.80
C LYS A 43 3.98 -1.45 5.99
N VAL A 44 2.71 -1.66 6.34
CA VAL A 44 1.73 -0.58 6.54
C VAL A 44 2.30 0.53 7.43
N ARG A 45 3.03 0.22 8.50
CA ARG A 45 3.55 1.22 9.43
C ARG A 45 4.76 2.01 8.89
N ASN A 46 5.60 1.38 8.07
CA ASN A 46 6.85 1.95 7.57
C ASN A 46 6.61 2.74 6.26
N LEU A 47 5.67 2.28 5.42
CA LEU A 47 5.24 2.97 4.19
C LEU A 47 4.69 4.38 4.46
N TRP A 48 3.95 4.61 5.55
CA TRP A 48 3.46 5.96 5.88
C TRP A 48 4.60 6.92 6.21
N VAL A 49 5.65 6.44 6.87
CA VAL A 49 6.83 7.24 7.20
C VAL A 49 7.66 7.49 5.94
N THR A 50 7.84 6.49 5.08
CA THR A 50 8.56 6.61 3.80
C THR A 50 7.82 7.48 2.79
N LEU A 51 6.50 7.31 2.62
CA LEU A 51 5.67 8.14 1.73
C LEU A 51 5.58 9.59 2.22
N LEU A 52 5.58 9.83 3.54
CA LEU A 52 5.69 11.19 4.08
C LEU A 52 7.06 11.80 3.75
N SER A 53 8.14 11.05 3.99
CA SER A 53 9.52 11.52 3.80
C SER A 53 9.86 11.73 2.31
N ALA A 54 9.34 10.88 1.43
CA ALA A 54 9.50 11.01 -0.02
C ALA A 54 8.74 12.20 -0.59
N PHE A 55 7.71 12.70 0.10
CA PHE A 55 6.92 13.85 -0.34
C PHE A 55 7.57 15.20 0.04
N GLY A 56 8.51 15.22 0.99
CA GLY A 56 9.36 16.37 1.32
C GLY A 56 10.57 16.56 0.42
N SER A 57 11.00 15.50 -0.26
CA SER A 57 12.12 15.55 -1.19
C SER A 57 11.62 15.97 -2.58
N ASN A 58 11.28 17.25 -2.72
CA ASN A 58 10.75 17.80 -3.97
C ASN A 58 11.86 18.04 -5.03
N ASN A 59 11.43 18.00 -6.29
CA ASN A 59 12.09 18.38 -7.55
C ASN A 59 12.93 17.32 -8.29
N ASP A 60 12.25 16.49 -9.09
CA ASP A 60 12.52 16.52 -10.54
C ASP A 60 11.26 16.14 -11.34
N ASP A 61 11.06 16.78 -12.48
CA ASP A 61 9.88 16.70 -13.35
C ASP A 61 9.78 15.36 -14.08
N SER A 62 9.43 14.31 -13.36
CA SER A 62 8.85 13.10 -13.94
C SER A 62 7.88 12.51 -12.93
N ALA A 63 6.72 12.07 -13.42
CA ALA A 63 5.69 11.38 -12.66
C ALA A 63 6.17 9.99 -12.19
N SER A 64 7.28 9.94 -11.44
CA SER A 64 7.80 8.74 -10.80
C SER A 64 6.84 8.35 -9.71
N ASP A 65 6.23 7.19 -9.88
CA ASP A 65 5.36 6.56 -8.91
C ASP A 65 6.15 6.33 -7.62
N PRO A 66 5.79 6.95 -6.48
CA PRO A 66 6.52 6.79 -5.22
C PRO A 66 6.62 5.34 -4.72
N LEU A 67 5.84 4.42 -5.30
CA LEU A 67 5.93 2.97 -5.05
C LEU A 67 7.14 2.32 -5.75
N GLU A 68 7.65 2.87 -6.84
CA GLU A 68 8.80 2.32 -7.57
C GLU A 68 10.14 2.66 -6.91
N SER A 69 10.20 3.67 -6.03
CA SER A 69 11.42 4.14 -5.38
C SER A 69 11.67 3.55 -3.98
N ILE A 70 10.83 2.64 -3.50
CA ILE A 70 10.91 2.11 -2.13
C ILE A 70 11.88 0.92 -2.10
N GLU A 71 13.15 1.20 -1.82
CA GLU A 71 14.06 0.20 -1.28
C GLU A 71 13.66 -0.08 0.17
N ALA A 72 13.37 -1.35 0.48
CA ALA A 72 12.88 -1.77 1.78
C ALA A 72 13.98 -1.71 2.86
N ASP A 73 14.31 -0.50 3.32
CA ASP A 73 15.19 -0.33 4.47
C ASP A 73 14.38 -0.47 5.77
N ASP A 74 14.33 -1.70 6.29
CA ASP A 74 13.47 -2.13 7.40
C ASP A 74 13.97 -1.69 8.79
N SER A 75 15.05 -0.89 8.88
CA SER A 75 15.77 -0.66 10.14
C SER A 75 15.60 0.72 10.81
N GLY A 76 14.66 1.57 10.37
CA GLY A 76 14.75 3.01 10.69
C GLY A 76 13.82 3.65 11.74
N CYS A 77 12.64 3.13 12.08
CA CYS A 77 11.59 4.06 12.57
C CYS A 77 10.62 3.59 13.68
N ILE A 78 11.00 2.64 14.53
CA ILE A 78 10.22 2.36 15.74
C ILE A 78 10.77 3.24 16.89
N PRO A 79 10.05 4.27 17.35
CA PRO A 79 10.50 5.07 18.49
C PRO A 79 10.59 4.19 19.74
N ASN A 80 11.80 4.02 20.26
CA ASN A 80 12.08 3.21 21.45
C ASN A 80 11.71 3.93 22.77
N SER A 81 11.16 5.15 22.69
CA SER A 81 10.69 5.91 23.85
C SER A 81 9.16 5.93 23.93
N PRO A 82 8.55 5.84 25.13
CA PRO A 82 7.10 5.90 25.29
C PRO A 82 6.52 7.25 24.81
N HIS A 83 7.30 8.33 24.89
CA HIS A 83 6.91 9.63 24.37
C HIS A 83 6.84 9.63 22.83
N GLY A 84 7.86 9.10 22.15
CA GLY A 84 7.88 9.03 20.69
C GLY A 84 6.81 8.11 20.12
N GLN A 85 6.44 7.04 20.83
CA GLN A 85 5.31 6.17 20.42
C GLN A 85 3.98 6.91 20.49
N LEU A 86 3.78 7.78 21.48
CA LEU A 86 2.55 8.55 21.65
C LEU A 86 2.41 9.63 20.57
N GLU A 87 3.50 10.36 20.28
CA GLU A 87 3.54 11.32 19.16
C GLU A 87 3.29 10.64 17.82
N GLN A 88 3.93 9.50 17.56
CA GLN A 88 3.71 8.72 16.34
C GLN A 88 2.25 8.26 16.22
N ALA A 89 1.64 7.78 17.32
CA ALA A 89 0.23 7.40 17.32
C ALA A 89 -0.69 8.59 17.03
N GLN A 90 -0.38 9.79 17.54
CA GLN A 90 -1.14 11.01 17.25
C GLN A 90 -1.04 11.44 15.78
N ILE A 91 0.16 11.33 15.20
CA ILE A 91 0.39 11.62 13.77
C ILE A 91 -0.40 10.63 12.91
N LEU A 92 -0.30 9.33 13.19
CA LEU A 92 -1.04 8.28 12.46
C LEU A 92 -2.55 8.50 12.52
N ASN A 93 -3.11 8.76 13.70
CA ASN A 93 -4.53 9.09 13.87
C ASN A 93 -4.92 10.35 13.07
N SER A 94 -4.02 11.33 12.98
CA SER A 94 -4.27 12.55 12.23
C SER A 94 -4.30 12.32 10.72
N ILE A 95 -3.46 11.42 10.22
CA ILE A 95 -3.42 10.99 8.81
C ILE A 95 -4.67 10.19 8.46
N GLU A 96 -5.05 9.21 9.29
CA GLU A 96 -6.25 8.39 9.10
C GLU A 96 -7.50 9.24 8.93
N ARG A 97 -7.67 10.25 9.79
CA ARG A 97 -8.77 11.22 9.69
C ARG A 97 -8.78 12.04 8.41
N GLU A 98 -7.62 12.36 7.83
CA GLU A 98 -7.57 13.10 6.56
C GLU A 98 -7.88 12.19 5.37
N ILE A 99 -7.46 10.92 5.42
CA ILE A 99 -7.83 9.91 4.42
C ILE A 99 -9.34 9.70 4.41
N GLU A 100 -9.96 9.64 5.59
CA GLU A 100 -11.42 9.48 5.70
C GLU A 100 -12.21 10.60 5.01
N LYS A 101 -11.64 11.82 4.95
CA LYS A 101 -12.25 12.98 4.28
C LYS A 101 -12.10 12.97 2.77
N LEU A 102 -11.24 12.11 2.20
CA LEU A 102 -11.08 12.03 0.76
C LEU A 102 -12.39 11.55 0.10
N PRO A 103 -12.71 12.05 -1.12
CA PRO A 103 -13.82 11.52 -1.90
C PRO A 103 -13.71 10.00 -2.07
N ALA A 104 -14.82 9.28 -1.96
CA ALA A 104 -14.83 7.82 -1.86
C ALA A 104 -14.00 7.11 -2.93
N ARG A 105 -14.11 7.52 -4.20
CA ARG A 105 -13.34 6.95 -5.32
C ARG A 105 -11.84 7.26 -5.27
N GLN A 106 -11.46 8.42 -4.76
CA GLN A 106 -10.06 8.80 -4.57
C GLN A 106 -9.44 8.00 -3.43
N ARG A 107 -10.18 7.86 -2.31
CA ARG A 107 -9.79 7.03 -1.17
C ARG A 107 -9.64 5.56 -1.57
N GLU A 108 -10.61 5.03 -2.31
CA GLU A 108 -10.59 3.65 -2.82
C GLU A 108 -9.33 3.39 -3.66
N ALA A 109 -9.07 4.22 -4.68
CA ALA A 109 -7.88 4.09 -5.52
C ALA A 109 -6.57 4.21 -4.73
N PHE A 110 -6.51 5.20 -3.81
CA PHE A 110 -5.34 5.45 -2.99
C PHE A 110 -5.05 4.27 -2.05
N LEU A 111 -6.06 3.73 -1.37
CA LEU A 111 -5.88 2.56 -0.50
C LEU A 111 -5.48 1.33 -1.32
N MET A 112 -6.13 1.06 -2.45
CA MET A 112 -5.72 -0.08 -3.29
C MET A 112 -4.27 0.04 -3.77
N ARG A 113 -3.83 1.25 -4.16
CA ARG A 113 -2.47 1.47 -4.66
C ARG A 113 -1.40 1.47 -3.58
N TYR A 114 -1.63 2.19 -2.48
CA TYR A 114 -0.59 2.45 -1.47
C TYR A 114 -0.72 1.57 -0.22
N TRP A 115 -1.91 1.03 0.05
CA TRP A 115 -2.15 0.13 1.19
C TRP A 115 -2.22 -1.34 0.77
N GLU A 116 -2.86 -1.61 -0.37
CA GLU A 116 -2.98 -2.96 -0.92
C GLU A 116 -1.82 -3.32 -1.89
N GLU A 117 -0.94 -2.36 -2.20
CA GLU A 117 0.18 -2.49 -3.16
C GLU A 117 -0.25 -3.05 -4.52
N MET A 118 -1.49 -2.76 -4.94
CA MET A 118 -2.01 -3.22 -6.23
C MET A 118 -1.37 -2.43 -7.37
N ASP A 119 -1.14 -3.10 -8.51
CA ASP A 119 -0.74 -2.37 -9.71
C ASP A 119 -1.92 -1.58 -10.30
N ILE A 120 -1.66 -0.72 -11.31
CA ILE A 120 -2.68 0.14 -11.89
C ILE A 120 -3.77 -0.67 -12.60
N ALA A 121 -3.40 -1.78 -13.25
CA ALA A 121 -4.32 -2.63 -13.99
C ALA A 121 -5.21 -3.44 -13.03
N GLU A 122 -4.62 -4.03 -11.98
CA GLU A 122 -5.32 -4.70 -10.88
C GLU A 122 -6.31 -3.75 -10.20
N THR A 123 -5.88 -2.53 -9.89
CA THR A 123 -6.73 -1.49 -9.27
C THR A 123 -7.86 -1.08 -10.21
N ALA A 124 -7.58 -0.90 -11.50
CA ALA A 124 -8.59 -0.52 -12.49
C ALA A 124 -9.67 -1.60 -12.63
N ALA A 125 -9.25 -2.88 -12.67
CA ALA A 125 -10.15 -4.01 -12.69
C ALA A 125 -11.01 -4.09 -11.43
N ALA A 126 -10.43 -3.89 -10.24
CA ALA A 126 -11.15 -3.92 -8.97
C ALA A 126 -12.15 -2.75 -8.83
N MET A 127 -11.79 -1.55 -9.28
CA MET A 127 -12.64 -0.36 -9.22
C MET A 127 -13.71 -0.31 -10.32
N GLY A 128 -13.60 -1.16 -11.35
CA GLY A 128 -14.44 -1.15 -12.54
C GLY A 128 -14.26 0.11 -13.39
N CYS A 129 -13.03 0.63 -13.51
CA CYS A 129 -12.71 1.85 -14.25
C CYS A 129 -11.47 1.68 -15.14
N SER A 130 -11.07 2.73 -15.87
CA SER A 130 -9.86 2.68 -16.71
C SER A 130 -8.59 2.93 -15.89
N GLU A 131 -7.44 2.42 -16.34
CA GLU A 131 -6.14 2.72 -15.73
C GLU A 131 -5.85 4.23 -15.65
N GLY A 132 -6.28 5.00 -16.65
CA GLY A 132 -6.19 6.47 -16.62
C GLY A 132 -7.04 7.11 -15.52
N SER A 133 -8.19 6.51 -15.19
CA SER A 133 -9.04 6.93 -14.07
C SER A 133 -8.37 6.64 -12.73
N VAL A 134 -7.74 5.47 -12.58
CA VAL A 134 -6.95 5.12 -11.39
C VAL A 134 -5.83 6.14 -11.16
N LYS A 135 -5.03 6.43 -12.19
CA LYS A 135 -3.95 7.44 -12.12
C LYS A 135 -4.48 8.81 -11.69
N THR A 136 -5.61 9.22 -12.26
CA THR A 136 -6.25 10.50 -11.92
C THR A 136 -6.74 10.54 -10.47
N HIS A 137 -7.39 9.46 -10.01
CA HIS A 137 -7.88 9.36 -8.64
C HIS A 137 -6.74 9.36 -7.62
N CYS A 138 -5.65 8.63 -7.91
CA CYS A 138 -4.47 8.58 -7.03
C CYS A 138 -3.77 9.94 -6.96
N SER A 139 -3.50 10.57 -8.10
CA SER A 139 -2.88 11.90 -8.14
C SER A 139 -3.68 12.91 -7.32
N ARG A 140 -5.00 12.97 -7.50
CA ARG A 140 -5.87 13.89 -6.74
C ARG A 140 -5.92 13.55 -5.25
N ALA A 141 -5.96 12.27 -4.89
CA ALA A 141 -5.92 11.82 -3.51
C ALA A 141 -4.63 12.29 -2.82
N THR A 142 -3.48 12.05 -3.44
CA THR A 142 -2.16 12.42 -2.92
C THR A 142 -2.02 13.93 -2.77
N THR A 143 -2.40 14.73 -3.78
CA THR A 143 -2.38 16.19 -3.68
C THR A 143 -3.27 16.72 -2.54
N THR A 144 -4.47 16.14 -2.38
CA THR A 144 -5.41 16.56 -1.33
C THR A 144 -4.88 16.21 0.06
N LEU A 145 -4.37 14.99 0.23
CA LEU A 145 -3.82 14.52 1.49
C LEU A 145 -2.59 15.33 1.89
N ALA A 146 -1.69 15.59 0.94
CA ALA A 146 -0.52 16.43 1.14
C ALA A 146 -0.87 17.83 1.65
N ALA A 147 -1.84 18.50 1.01
CA ALA A 147 -2.30 19.82 1.42
C ALA A 147 -2.89 19.79 2.84
N ALA A 148 -3.69 18.76 3.16
CA ALA A 148 -4.31 18.60 4.46
C ALA A 148 -3.30 18.34 5.59
N LEU A 149 -2.25 17.56 5.32
CA LEU A 149 -1.21 17.26 6.29
C LEU A 149 -0.28 18.45 6.53
N ARG A 150 0.12 19.19 5.48
CA ARG A 150 0.87 20.45 5.63
C ARG A 150 0.11 21.46 6.49
N ALA A 151 -1.20 21.58 6.31
CA ALA A 151 -2.02 22.47 7.13
C ALA A 151 -2.06 22.09 8.62
N LYS A 152 -1.74 20.85 8.98
CA LYS A 152 -1.63 20.39 10.37
C LYS A 152 -0.23 20.55 10.96
N GLY A 153 0.71 21.17 10.25
CA GLY A 153 2.10 21.29 10.68
C GLY A 153 2.86 19.97 10.60
N ILE A 154 2.31 18.98 9.91
CA ILE A 154 3.06 17.80 9.49
C ILE A 154 3.79 18.24 8.23
N GLU A 155 5.00 18.78 8.40
CA GLU A 155 5.87 19.06 7.28
C GLU A 155 6.26 17.73 6.66
N LEU A 156 5.73 17.53 5.46
CA LEU A 156 6.08 16.49 4.51
C LEU A 156 7.38 16.90 3.84
#